data_AF-A0A0L0H7D9-F1
#
_entry.id   AF-A0A0L0H7D9-F1
#
_cell.length_a   1.000
_cell.length_b   1.000
_cell.length_c   1.000
_cell.angle_alpha   90.00
_cell.angle_beta   90.00
_cell.angle_gamma   90.00
#
_symmetry.space_group_name_H-M   'P 1'
#
loop_
_entity.id
_entity.type
_entity.pdbx_description
1 polymer ?
#
loop_
_entity_poly.entity_id
_entity_poly.type
_entity_poly.pdbx_seq_one_letter_code
_entity_poly.pdbx_strand_id
1 'polypeptide(L)'
;MWRTPPVLASFLHQPHRHPSSFTMKIPAIAAVVGLLATPALGFQLDVYTQDNYAGQHKSLTNTGSLSGQFHSYKWQGTRSGHCAQFCNGNRDLGYRCDDYSNNAIWFTKAIVYKYPNKPGC
;
A
#
# COMPACT_ATOMS: atom_id res chain seq x y z
N MET A 1 -49.57 3.32 42.77
CA MET A 1 -50.72 4.07 42.24
C MET A 1 -51.31 3.29 41.09
N TRP A 2 -52.61 2.99 41.20
CA TRP A 2 -53.44 2.28 40.25
C TRP A 2 -53.93 3.21 39.13
N ARG A 3 -54.16 2.68 37.91
CA ARG A 3 -55.38 2.90 37.09
C ARG A 3 -55.24 2.30 35.68
N THR A 4 -56.16 1.39 35.36
CA THR A 4 -56.74 1.15 34.03
C THR A 4 -58.21 1.63 34.09
N PRO A 5 -59.03 1.52 33.01
CA PRO A 5 -58.99 2.03 31.62
C PRO A 5 -60.23 2.97 31.38
N PRO A 6 -60.63 3.40 30.14
CA PRO A 6 -61.54 2.60 29.27
C PRO A 6 -61.38 2.91 27.73
N VAL A 7 -61.56 2.01 26.73
CA VAL A 7 -62.79 1.48 26.06
C VAL A 7 -63.01 1.98 24.61
N LEU A 8 -63.17 0.99 23.71
CA LEU A 8 -63.91 0.88 22.41
C LEU A 8 -63.56 1.81 21.21
N ALA A 9 -63.11 1.26 20.06
CA ALA A 9 -63.87 0.72 18.89
C ALA A 9 -64.22 1.84 17.87
N SER A 10 -64.10 1.74 16.54
CA SER A 10 -64.36 0.65 15.58
C SER A 10 -63.80 0.99 14.17
N PHE A 11 -63.47 -0.08 13.43
CA PHE A 11 -63.64 -0.33 11.99
C PHE A 11 -63.40 0.76 10.92
N LEU A 12 -62.53 0.44 9.95
CA LEU A 12 -62.82 0.55 8.51
C LEU A 12 -61.91 -0.38 7.66
N HIS A 13 -62.58 -1.28 6.94
CA HIS A 13 -62.23 -2.03 5.73
C HIS A 13 -61.01 -1.57 4.90
N GLN A 14 -60.14 -2.50 4.44
CA GLN A 14 -59.99 -2.93 3.02
C GLN A 14 -58.81 -3.92 2.81
N PRO A 15 -58.70 -4.62 1.66
CA PRO A 15 -58.40 -6.05 1.62
C PRO A 15 -57.00 -6.41 1.10
N HIS A 16 -56.64 -7.68 1.35
CA HIS A 16 -55.64 -8.50 0.68
C HIS A 16 -55.11 -7.98 -0.67
N ARG A 17 -53.78 -7.82 -0.77
CA ARG A 17 -53.01 -8.25 -1.95
C ARG A 17 -51.66 -8.81 -1.55
N HIS A 18 -51.35 -9.96 -2.14
CA HIS A 18 -50.15 -10.77 -2.01
C HIS A 18 -48.86 -9.97 -2.26
N PRO A 19 -47.77 -10.27 -1.53
CA PRO A 19 -46.44 -10.25 -2.10
C PRO A 19 -46.07 -11.67 -2.52
N SER A 20 -46.01 -11.88 -3.84
CA SER A 20 -45.43 -13.04 -4.49
C SER A 20 -44.04 -13.34 -3.93
N SER A 21 -43.82 -14.58 -3.48
CA SER A 21 -42.48 -15.12 -3.21
C SER A 21 -41.65 -15.05 -4.48
N PHE A 22 -40.84 -14.00 -4.62
CA PHE A 22 -39.70 -14.04 -5.52
C PHE A 22 -38.58 -14.80 -4.81
N THR A 23 -38.53 -16.12 -5.07
CA THR A 23 -37.35 -16.92 -4.77
C THR A 23 -36.20 -16.40 -5.63
N MET A 24 -35.40 -15.49 -5.07
CA MET A 24 -34.13 -15.09 -5.63
C MET A 24 -33.16 -16.27 -5.50
N LYS A 25 -33.01 -17.04 -6.58
CA LYS A 25 -31.91 -18.01 -6.68
C LYS A 25 -30.62 -17.21 -6.85
N ILE A 26 -29.92 -16.98 -5.73
CA ILE A 26 -28.59 -16.40 -5.74
C ILE A 26 -27.64 -17.44 -6.35
N PRO A 27 -27.03 -17.19 -7.52
CA PRO A 27 -25.96 -18.06 -7.99
C PRO A 27 -24.76 -17.85 -7.05
N ALA A 28 -24.37 -18.90 -6.33
CA ALA A 28 -23.13 -18.92 -5.57
C ALA A 28 -21.95 -18.88 -6.56
N ILE A 29 -21.46 -17.68 -6.86
CA ILE A 29 -20.23 -17.48 -7.62
C ILE A 29 -19.08 -17.83 -6.68
N ALA A 30 -18.53 -19.03 -6.84
CA ALA A 30 -17.30 -19.43 -6.17
C ALA A 30 -16.17 -18.52 -6.69
N ALA A 31 -15.77 -17.54 -5.88
CA ALA A 31 -14.61 -16.73 -6.17
C ALA A 31 -13.36 -17.62 -6.08
N VAL A 32 -12.84 -18.04 -7.23
CA VAL A 32 -11.52 -18.66 -7.31
C VAL A 32 -10.51 -17.54 -7.08
N VAL A 33 -10.10 -17.36 -5.82
CA VAL A 33 -8.97 -16.50 -5.46
C VAL A 33 -7.71 -17.26 -5.86
N GLY A 34 -7.29 -17.09 -7.11
CA GLY A 34 -5.97 -17.50 -7.54
C GLY A 34 -4.94 -16.67 -6.79
N LEU A 35 -4.26 -17.26 -5.80
CA LEU A 35 -3.04 -16.68 -5.23
C LEU A 35 -1.99 -16.66 -6.34
N LEU A 36 -1.88 -15.54 -7.05
CA LEU A 36 -0.70 -15.24 -7.83
C LEU A 36 0.43 -15.03 -6.82
N ALA A 37 1.27 -16.04 -6.66
CA ALA A 37 2.51 -15.90 -5.91
C ALA A 37 3.34 -14.83 -6.61
N THR A 38 3.40 -13.62 -6.05
CA THR A 38 4.36 -12.61 -6.49
C THR A 38 5.76 -13.18 -6.26
N PRO A 39 6.62 -13.23 -7.29
CA PRO A 39 8.00 -13.66 -7.07
C PRO A 39 8.60 -12.76 -5.99
N ALA A 40 9.16 -13.36 -4.95
CA ALA A 40 9.85 -12.62 -3.89
C ALA A 40 11.01 -11.85 -4.55
N LEU A 41 10.86 -10.52 -4.64
CA LEU A 41 11.92 -9.65 -5.11
C LEU A 41 13.10 -9.76 -4.13
N GLY A 42 14.31 -9.92 -4.65
CA GLY A 42 15.51 -9.99 -3.82
C GLY A 42 15.75 -8.72 -2.99
N PHE A 43 15.24 -7.57 -3.47
CA PHE A 43 15.13 -6.33 -2.73
C PHE A 43 14.11 -5.38 -3.39
N GLN A 44 13.73 -4.33 -2.66
CA GLN A 44 13.02 -3.16 -3.15
C GLN A 44 13.48 -1.92 -2.38
N LEU A 45 13.94 -0.90 -3.10
CA LEU A 45 14.23 0.43 -2.53
C LEU A 45 13.10 1.38 -2.92
N ASP A 46 12.34 1.84 -1.94
CA ASP A 46 11.34 2.90 -2.11
C ASP A 46 11.92 4.24 -1.68
N VAL A 47 11.83 5.26 -2.54
CA VAL A 47 12.24 6.63 -2.24
C VAL A 47 11.03 7.54 -2.20
N TYR A 48 11.00 8.48 -1.27
CA TYR A 48 9.85 9.31 -0.93
C TYR A 48 10.21 10.80 -0.99
N THR A 49 9.27 11.65 -1.40
CA THR A 49 9.50 13.10 -1.53
C THR A 49 9.46 13.86 -0.20
N GLN A 50 9.03 13.22 0.90
CA GLN A 50 8.93 13.83 2.23
C GLN A 50 9.57 12.94 3.30
N ASP A 51 9.66 13.46 4.52
CA ASP A 51 10.11 12.73 5.70
C ASP A 51 9.23 11.52 6.03
N ASN A 52 9.79 10.59 6.80
CA ASN A 52 9.06 9.47 7.40
C ASN A 52 8.26 8.65 6.38
N TYR A 53 8.79 8.52 5.16
CA TYR A 53 8.21 7.71 4.10
C TYR A 53 6.85 8.21 3.61
N ALA A 54 6.67 9.53 3.58
CA ALA A 54 5.45 10.19 3.13
C ALA A 54 5.57 10.85 1.75
N GLY A 55 4.44 11.30 1.20
CA GLY A 55 4.38 11.98 -0.08
C GLY A 55 4.40 11.03 -1.28
N GLN A 56 4.85 11.54 -2.43
CA GLN A 56 5.00 10.74 -3.64
C GLN A 56 6.19 9.79 -3.48
N HIS A 57 6.09 8.59 -4.04
CA HIS A 57 7.17 7.61 -3.97
C HIS A 57 7.48 6.95 -5.31
N LYS A 58 8.70 6.42 -5.42
CA LYS A 58 9.16 5.60 -6.54
C LYS A 58 9.93 4.41 -6.00
N SER A 59 9.94 3.31 -6.75
CA SER A 59 10.54 2.05 -6.31
C SER A 59 11.60 1.55 -7.29
N LEU A 60 12.70 1.01 -6.77
CA LEU A 60 13.70 0.24 -7.50
C LEU A 60 13.71 -1.19 -6.99
N THR A 61 13.35 -2.13 -7.85
CA THR A 61 13.35 -3.57 -7.56
C THR A 61 14.47 -4.31 -8.31
N ASN A 62 15.30 -3.56 -9.03
CA ASN A 62 16.46 -4.01 -9.79
C ASN A 62 17.54 -2.93 -9.75
N THR A 63 18.77 -3.27 -10.14
CA THR A 63 19.86 -2.29 -10.28
C THR A 63 19.48 -1.22 -11.29
N GLY A 64 19.80 0.03 -11.00
CA GLY A 64 19.39 1.18 -11.80
C GLY A 64 19.46 2.46 -11.00
N SER A 65 18.87 3.53 -11.52
CA SER A 65 18.87 4.83 -10.85
C SER A 65 17.54 5.54 -10.96
N LEU A 66 17.20 6.30 -9.92
CA LEU A 66 16.11 7.25 -9.90
C LEU A 66 16.67 8.65 -9.70
N SER A 67 16.12 9.62 -10.41
CA SER A 67 16.38 11.05 -10.23
C SER A 67 15.09 11.77 -9.84
N GLY A 68 15.24 12.81 -9.01
CA GLY A 68 14.14 13.60 -8.45
C GLY A 68 14.48 14.09 -7.05
N GLN A 69 13.73 15.04 -6.50
CA GLN A 69 13.92 15.47 -5.11
C GLN A 69 13.24 14.50 -4.15
N PHE A 70 14.03 13.86 -3.31
CA PHE A 70 13.58 12.90 -2.31
C PHE A 70 14.14 13.27 -0.93
N HIS A 71 13.41 12.88 0.11
CA HIS A 71 13.76 13.20 1.50
C HIS A 71 13.76 11.98 2.44
N SER A 72 13.27 10.83 2.01
CA SER A 72 13.42 9.59 2.79
C SER A 72 13.39 8.36 1.88
N TYR A 73 13.83 7.21 2.41
CA TYR A 73 13.79 5.96 1.66
C TYR A 73 13.64 4.73 2.56
N LYS A 74 12.91 3.73 2.07
CA LYS A 74 12.79 2.39 2.67
C LYS A 74 13.51 1.35 1.85
N TRP A 75 14.29 0.53 2.53
CA TRP A 75 14.80 -0.70 1.97
C TRP A 75 13.93 -1.86 2.44
N GLN A 76 13.48 -2.69 1.50
CA GLN A 76 12.78 -3.93 1.75
C GLN A 76 13.59 -5.07 1.16
N GLY A 77 13.72 -6.17 1.89
CA GLY A 77 14.48 -7.35 1.46
C GLY A 77 15.88 -7.39 2.08
N THR A 78 16.23 -8.57 2.56
CA THR A 78 17.44 -8.83 3.33
C THR A 78 18.50 -9.54 2.48
N ARG A 79 19.78 -9.16 2.64
CA ARG A 79 20.94 -9.84 2.04
C ARG A 79 20.86 -10.02 0.52
N SER A 80 20.48 -8.94 -0.16
CA SER A 80 20.32 -8.93 -1.61
C SER A 80 21.67 -8.85 -2.35
N GLY A 81 22.73 -8.42 -1.66
CA GLY A 81 24.03 -8.13 -2.27
C GLY A 81 24.04 -6.82 -3.07
N HIS A 82 23.01 -6.00 -2.89
CA HIS A 82 22.85 -4.70 -3.52
C HIS A 82 23.04 -3.56 -2.52
N CYS A 83 23.51 -2.44 -3.04
CA CYS A 83 23.69 -1.21 -2.29
C CYS A 83 23.03 -0.05 -3.03
N ALA A 84 22.52 0.93 -2.28
CA ALA A 84 22.10 2.21 -2.81
C ALA A 84 23.16 3.27 -2.55
N GLN A 85 23.56 3.95 -3.62
CA GLN A 85 24.33 5.19 -3.60
C GLN A 85 23.37 6.38 -3.65
N PHE A 86 23.54 7.36 -2.76
CA PHE A 86 22.71 8.56 -2.73
C PHE A 86 23.52 9.80 -3.11
N CYS A 87 22.93 10.68 -3.92
CA CYS A 87 23.58 11.91 -4.39
C CYS A 87 22.66 13.10 -4.22
N ASN A 88 23.22 14.26 -3.90
CA ASN A 88 22.55 15.56 -3.97
C ASN A 88 23.29 16.47 -4.96
N GLY A 89 22.75 16.60 -6.17
CA GLY A 89 23.50 17.02 -7.34
C GLY A 89 24.70 16.09 -7.57
N ASN A 90 25.89 16.69 -7.70
CA ASN A 90 27.15 15.96 -7.86
C ASN A 90 27.80 15.55 -6.52
N ARG A 91 27.14 15.82 -5.38
CA ARG A 91 27.67 15.50 -4.06
C ARG A 91 27.30 14.08 -3.66
N ASP A 92 28.31 13.27 -3.34
CA ASP A 92 28.17 11.95 -2.72
C ASP A 92 27.72 12.09 -1.25
N LEU A 93 26.59 11.47 -0.91
CA LEU A 93 26.05 11.42 0.46
C LEU A 93 26.40 10.11 1.19
N GLY A 94 27.10 9.22 0.51
CA GLY A 94 27.43 7.87 0.93
C GLY A 94 26.56 6.79 0.28
N TYR A 95 26.93 5.55 0.57
CA TYR A 95 26.18 4.37 0.19
C TYR A 95 25.72 3.58 1.41
N ARG A 96 24.64 2.82 1.22
CA ARG A 96 24.10 1.88 2.20
C ARG A 96 23.77 0.57 1.48
N CYS A 97 24.20 -0.54 2.07
CA CYS A 97 23.89 -1.87 1.59
C CYS A 97 22.94 -2.52 2.58
N ASP A 98 21.89 -3.16 2.06
CA ASP A 98 20.90 -4.00 2.76
C ASP A 98 20.22 -3.38 4.02
N ASP A 99 18.90 -3.52 4.11
CA ASP A 99 18.05 -3.33 5.32
C ASP A 99 18.12 -2.00 6.08
N TYR A 100 18.86 -1.00 5.60
CA TYR A 100 18.89 0.32 6.22
C TYR A 100 17.91 1.26 5.52
N SER A 101 16.97 1.80 6.28
CA SER A 101 16.03 2.84 5.84
C SER A 101 16.37 4.15 6.54
N ASN A 102 16.25 5.28 5.84
CA ASN A 102 16.46 6.61 6.43
C ASN A 102 15.20 7.45 6.29
N ASN A 103 14.78 8.09 7.37
CA ASN A 103 13.52 8.83 7.45
C ASN A 103 13.65 10.32 7.10
N ALA A 104 14.87 10.87 7.00
CA ALA A 104 15.11 12.30 6.77
C ALA A 104 16.52 12.57 6.20
N ILE A 105 16.66 12.49 4.88
CA ILE A 105 17.88 12.85 4.15
C ILE A 105 17.53 13.39 2.76
N TRP A 106 18.00 14.60 2.44
CA TRP A 106 17.79 15.21 1.11
C TRP A 106 18.74 14.62 0.07
N PHE A 107 18.18 14.00 -0.97
CA PHE A 107 18.93 13.52 -2.13
C PHE A 107 18.16 13.80 -3.43
N THR A 108 18.91 13.97 -4.52
CA THR A 108 18.37 14.20 -5.87
C THR A 108 18.48 12.96 -6.77
N LYS A 109 19.28 11.97 -6.37
CA LYS A 109 19.49 10.74 -7.11
C LYS A 109 19.76 9.57 -6.17
N ALA A 110 19.15 8.43 -6.45
CA ALA A 110 19.43 7.15 -5.80
C ALA A 110 19.82 6.13 -6.87
N ILE A 111 20.91 5.40 -6.66
CA ILE A 111 21.42 4.41 -7.62
C ILE A 111 21.59 3.08 -6.89
N VAL A 112 20.83 2.07 -7.30
CA VAL A 112 21.01 0.70 -6.80
C VAL A 112 21.98 -0.04 -7.71
N TYR A 113 23.02 -0.62 -7.13
CA TYR A 113 24.07 -1.35 -7.82
C TYR A 113 24.45 -2.61 -7.05
N LYS A 114 25.11 -3.56 -7.72
CA LYS A 114 25.69 -4.74 -7.08
C LYS A 114 27.08 -4.41 -6.55
N TYR A 115 27.31 -4.62 -5.25
CA TYR A 115 28.65 -4.41 -4.65
C TYR A 115 29.69 -5.33 -5.33
N PRO A 116 30.95 -4.89 -5.54
CA PRO A 116 31.56 -3.60 -5.17
C PRO A 116 31.47 -2.49 -6.23
N ASN A 117 30.62 -2.62 -7.26
CA ASN A 117 30.60 -1.72 -8.41
C ASN A 117 29.94 -0.36 -8.11
N LYS A 118 30.53 0.42 -7.19
CA LYS A 118 30.00 1.70 -6.72
C LYS A 118 29.96 2.73 -7.86
N PRO A 119 28.77 3.26 -8.21
CA PRO A 119 28.63 4.30 -9.21
C PRO A 119 28.99 5.67 -8.62
N GLY A 120 29.35 6.60 -9.50
CA GLY A 120 29.51 8.01 -9.15
C GLY A 120 28.17 8.76 -9.04
N CYS A 121 28.25 9.92 -8.39
CA CYS A 121 27.34 11.02 -8.62
C CYS A 121 27.82 11.76 -9.89
#